data_AF-A0A967F3C7-F1
#
_entry.id   AF-A0A967F3C7-F1
#
_cell.length_a   1.000
_cell.length_b   1.000
_cell.length_c   1.000
_cell.angle_alpha   90.00
_cell.angle_beta   90.00
_cell.angle_gamma   90.00
#
_symmetry.space_group_name_H-M   'P 1'
#
loop_
_entity.id
_entity.type
_entity.pdbx_description
1 polymer ?
#
loop_
_entity_poly.entity_id
_entity_poly.type
_entity_poly.pdbx_seq_one_letter_code
_entity_poly.pdbx_strand_id
1 'polypeptide(L)' 'MRGEDRESGALFSYVSCEARVPGDHPLRAIRAIVDEALEVLSPEFERLYSKI' A
#
# COMPACT_ATOMS: atom_id res chain seq x y z
N MET A 1 23.01 30.65 -9.27
CA MET A 1 21.59 30.22 -9.25
C MET A 1 21.49 28.72 -8.95
N ARG A 2 21.96 28.30 -7.78
CA ARG A 2 21.69 26.95 -7.27
C ARG A 2 21.36 27.15 -5.80
N GLY A 3 20.07 27.34 -5.53
CA GLY A 3 19.56 27.50 -4.17
C GLY A 3 19.83 26.24 -3.37
N GLU A 4 20.06 26.42 -2.08
CA GLU A 4 20.22 25.31 -1.16
C GLU A 4 18.92 24.50 -1.15
N ASP A 5 18.97 23.26 -1.65
CA ASP A 5 17.87 22.32 -1.52
C ASP A 5 17.95 21.73 -0.10
N ARG A 6 17.23 22.36 0.82
CA ARG A 6 17.29 22.12 2.26
C ARG A 6 16.05 21.40 2.79
N GLU A 7 15.45 20.50 2.04
CA GLU A 7 14.42 19.61 2.60
C GLU A 7 14.56 18.18 2.07
N SER A 8 15.36 17.37 2.76
CA SER A 8 15.13 15.92 2.79
C SER A 8 13.77 15.70 3.46
N GLY A 9 12.70 15.63 2.67
CA GLY A 9 11.36 15.34 3.18
C GLY A 9 11.36 14.10 4.07
N ALA A 10 10.40 14.02 5.01
CA ALA A 10 10.29 12.87 5.90
C ALA A 10 10.22 11.56 5.08
N LEU A 11 11.22 10.69 5.24
CA LEU A 11 11.35 9.42 4.49
C LEU A 11 10.20 8.44 4.74
N PHE A 12 9.42 8.66 5.81
CA PHE A 12 8.30 7.82 6.18
C PHE A 12 7.12 8.69 6.60
N SER A 13 5.95 8.34 6.06
CA SER A 13 4.70 9.00 6.40
C SER A 13 3.77 7.96 7.04
N TYR A 14 3.53 8.13 8.34
CA TYR A 14 2.67 7.28 9.17
C TYR A 14 1.21 7.73 9.08
N VAL A 15 0.65 7.71 7.87
CA VAL A 15 -0.79 7.92 7.67
C VAL A 15 -1.38 6.64 7.13
N SER A 16 -2.54 6.26 7.68
CA SER A 16 -3.28 5.10 7.20
C SER A 16 -3.68 5.29 5.73
N CYS A 17 -3.83 4.18 5.02
CA CYS A 17 -4.34 4.21 3.65
C CYS A 17 -5.74 4.85 3.61
N GLU A 18 -6.55 4.68 4.65
CA GLU A 18 -7.87 5.28 4.78
C GLU A 18 -7.82 6.80 4.92
N ALA A 19 -6.82 7.32 5.65
CA ALA A 19 -6.58 8.76 5.76
C ALA A 19 -6.01 9.36 4.46
N ARG A 20 -5.28 8.57 3.67
CA ARG A 20 -4.73 9.01 2.37
C ARG A 20 -5.72 8.91 1.23
N VAL A 21 -6.56 7.89 1.24
CA VAL A 21 -7.51 7.56 0.17
C VAL A 21 -8.90 7.42 0.79
N PRO A 22 -9.70 8.51 0.74
CA PRO A 22 -11.08 8.51 1.21
C PRO A 22 -11.92 7.37 0.61
N GLY A 23 -13.00 6.98 1.29
CA GLY A 23 -13.83 5.84 0.89
C GLY A 23 -14.56 6.02 -0.44
N ASP A 24 -14.86 7.27 -0.81
CA ASP A 24 -15.49 7.69 -2.06
C ASP A 24 -14.49 7.99 -3.18
N HIS A 25 -13.18 7.84 -2.93
CA HIS A 25 -12.16 8.13 -3.91
C HIS A 25 -12.14 7.08 -5.02
N PRO A 26 -12.10 7.45 -6.32
CA PRO A 26 -12.19 6.49 -7.43
C PRO A 26 -11.07 5.43 -7.42
N LEU A 27 -9.88 5.76 -6.90
CA LEU A 27 -8.79 4.80 -6.73
C LEU A 27 -9.11 3.67 -5.74
N ARG A 28 -10.13 3.76 -4.88
CA ARG A 28 -10.54 2.67 -3.98
C ARG A 28 -10.91 1.40 -4.71
N ALA A 29 -11.34 1.47 -5.97
CA ALA A 29 -11.67 0.30 -6.78
C ALA A 29 -10.50 -0.69 -6.87
N ILE A 30 -9.25 -0.21 -6.90
CA ILE A 30 -8.08 -1.09 -6.98
C ILE A 30 -7.94 -1.99 -5.76
N ARG A 31 -8.37 -1.51 -4.57
CA ARG A 31 -8.29 -2.29 -3.34
C ARG A 31 -9.19 -3.52 -3.41
N ALA A 32 -10.43 -3.36 -3.88
CA ALA A 32 -11.34 -4.50 -4.04
C ALA A 32 -10.78 -5.57 -4.99
N ILE A 33 -10.20 -5.14 -6.12
CA ILE A 33 -9.59 -6.05 -7.11
C ILE A 33 -8.41 -6.82 -6.50
N VAL A 34 -7.56 -6.11 -5.76
CA VAL A 34 -6.37 -6.72 -5.13
C VAL A 34 -6.77 -7.63 -3.98
N ASP A 35 -7.75 -7.26 -3.17
CA ASP A 35 -8.25 -8.07 -2.06
C ASP A 35 -8.78 -9.41 -2.59
N GLU A 36 -9.58 -9.41 -3.67
CA GLU A 36 -10.06 -10.64 -4.32
C GLU A 36 -8.91 -11.50 -4.87
N ALA A 37 -7.94 -10.89 -5.55
CA ALA A 37 -6.77 -11.62 -6.06
C ALA A 37 -5.95 -12.25 -4.93
N LEU A 38 -5.78 -11.54 -3.81
CA LEU A 38 -5.03 -12.03 -2.66
C LEU A 38 -5.77 -13.15 -1.92
N GLU A 39 -7.10 -13.11 -1.85
CA GLU A 39 -7.89 -14.23 -1.30
C GLU A 39 -7.65 -15.52 -2.09
N VAL A 40 -7.65 -15.44 -3.43
CA VAL A 40 -7.38 -16.59 -4.30
C VAL A 40 -5.94 -17.11 -4.12
N LEU A 41 -4.96 -16.22 -3.99
CA LEU A 41 -3.54 -16.58 -3.84
C LEU A 41 -3.17 -17.01 -2.41
N SER A 42 -4.00 -16.70 -1.41
CA SER A 42 -3.70 -16.94 0.00
C SER A 42 -3.30 -18.39 0.31
N PRO A 43 -4.01 -19.44 -0.16
CA PRO A 43 -3.61 -20.83 0.10
C PRO A 43 -2.25 -21.21 -0.49
N GLU A 44 -1.86 -20.60 -1.62
CA GLU A 44 -0.54 -20.84 -2.23
C GLU A 44 0.57 -20.18 -1.42
N PHE A 45 0.33 -18.95 -0.95
CA PHE A 45 1.27 -18.27 -0.05
C PHE A 45 1.40 -18.99 1.28
N GLU A 46 0.29 -19.45 1.87
CA GLU A 46 0.33 -20.27 3.09
C GLU A 46 1.22 -21.50 2.92
N ARG A 47 1.13 -22.19 1.78
CA ARG A 47 1.98 -23.35 1.48
C ARG A 47 3.44 -22.97 1.25
N LEU A 48 3.69 -21.85 0.58
CA LEU A 48 5.04 -21.39 0.24
C LEU A 48 5.79 -20.83 1.47
N TYR A 49 5.05 -20.26 2.42
CA TYR A 49 5.57 -19.65 3.64
C TYR A 49 5.27 -20.43 4.92
N SER A 50 4.63 -21.62 4.83
CA SER A 50 4.52 -22.51 5.99
C SER A 50 5.94 -22.96 6.34
N LYS A 51 6.49 -22.35 7.39
CA LYS A 51 7.69 -22.89 8.03
C LYS A 51 7.40 -24.36 8.37
N ILE A 52 8.41 -25.20 8.12
CA ILE A 52 8.44 -26.64 8.44
C ILE A 52 7.74 -26.92 9.77
#